data_AF-A0AB74EHX5-F1
#
_entry.id   AF-A0AB74EHX5-F1
#
_cell.length_a   1.000
_cell.length_b   1.000
_cell.length_c   1.000
_cell.angle_alpha   90.00
_cell.angle_beta   90.00
_cell.angle_gamma   90.00
#
_symmetry.space_group_name_H-M   'P 1'
#
loop_
_entity.id
_entity.type
_entity.pdbx_description
1 polymer ?
#
loop_
_entity_poly.entity_id
_entity_poly.type
_entity_poly.pdbx_seq_one_letter_code
_entity_poly.pdbx_strand_id
1 'polypeptide(L)'
;MNTLQKGFTLIELMIVIAIVGILAAVALPAYQDYTARAQVSEAILLAEGQKSAVTEYYLNNGKWPKDNASAGVASPPPTSKANMLKALRSKTASLPPKWLQPA
;
A
#
# COMPACT_ATOMS: atom_id res chain seq x y z
N MET A 1 26.16 -50.18 -11.17
CA MET A 1 25.12 -50.32 -10.12
C MET A 1 24.02 -49.34 -10.48
N ASN A 2 22.97 -49.82 -11.17
CA ASN A 2 21.88 -48.95 -11.60
C ASN A 2 20.89 -48.84 -10.45
N THR A 3 20.87 -47.69 -9.79
CA THR A 3 19.87 -47.34 -8.80
C THR A 3 18.52 -47.23 -9.52
N LEU A 4 17.56 -48.08 -9.13
CA LEU A 4 16.18 -47.99 -9.56
C LEU A 4 15.65 -46.62 -9.13
N GLN A 5 15.59 -45.67 -10.06
CA GLN A 5 14.93 -44.40 -9.85
C GLN A 5 13.42 -44.69 -9.68
N LYS A 6 12.98 -44.78 -8.42
CA LYS A 6 11.55 -44.77 -8.07
C LYS A 6 10.99 -43.40 -8.47
N GLY A 7 10.29 -43.34 -9.61
CA GLY A 7 9.59 -42.14 -10.03
C GLY A 7 8.42 -41.83 -9.10
N PHE A 8 8.18 -40.53 -8.90
CA PHE A 8 7.01 -40.01 -8.17
C PHE A 8 5.74 -40.38 -8.94
N THR A 9 4.72 -40.89 -8.25
CA THR A 9 3.48 -41.31 -8.89
C THR A 9 2.56 -40.11 -9.12
N LEU A 10 1.77 -40.13 -10.20
CA LEU A 10 0.75 -39.10 -10.44
C LEU A 10 -0.29 -39.04 -9.31
N ILE A 11 -0.56 -40.18 -8.66
CA ILE A 11 -1.51 -40.26 -7.54
C ILE A 11 -0.98 -39.54 -6.29
N GLU A 12 0.31 -39.64 -6.00
CA GLU A 12 0.94 -38.88 -4.91
C GLU A 12 0.84 -37.39 -5.18
N LEU A 13 1.07 -36.98 -6.42
CA LEU A 13 0.96 -35.58 -6.81
C LEU A 13 -0.47 -35.05 -6.66
N MET A 14 -1.49 -35.81 -7.09
CA MET A 14 -2.88 -35.38 -6.99
C MET A 14 -3.32 -35.14 -5.53
N ILE A 15 -2.90 -36.00 -4.61
CA ILE A 15 -3.24 -35.86 -3.19
C ILE A 15 -2.57 -34.62 -2.59
N VAL A 16 -1.30 -34.37 -2.93
CA VAL A 16 -0.59 -33.17 -2.46
C VAL A 16 -1.29 -31.90 -2.91
N ILE A 17 -1.66 -31.81 -4.19
CA ILE A 17 -2.33 -30.61 -4.72
C ILE A 17 -3.71 -30.44 -4.07
N ALA A 18 -4.44 -31.53 -3.82
CA ALA A 18 -5.73 -31.49 -3.14
C ALA A 18 -5.62 -30.93 -1.70
N ILE A 19 -4.63 -31.37 -0.93
CA ILE A 19 -4.41 -30.88 0.45
C ILE A 19 -3.98 -29.41 0.43
N VAL A 20 -3.02 -29.04 -0.43
CA VAL A 20 -2.56 -27.64 -0.57
C VAL A 20 -3.71 -26.72 -1.00
N GLY A 21 -4.59 -27.18 -1.87
CA GLY A 21 -5.78 -26.42 -2.30
C GLY A 21 -6.75 -26.12 -1.17
N ILE A 22 -7.04 -27.10 -0.30
CA ILE A 22 -7.92 -26.90 0.87
C ILE A 22 -7.28 -25.91 1.85
N LEU A 23 -5.99 -26.09 2.15
CA LEU A 23 -5.26 -25.19 3.06
C LEU A 23 -5.22 -23.75 2.53
N ALA A 24 -4.96 -23.57 1.23
CA ALA A 24 -4.92 -22.26 0.60
C ALA A 24 -6.30 -21.56 0.62
N ALA A 25 -7.39 -22.30 0.41
CA ALA A 25 -8.74 -21.75 0.43
C ALA A 25 -9.12 -21.16 1.81
N VAL A 26 -8.64 -21.77 2.90
CA VAL A 26 -8.88 -21.27 4.26
C VAL A 26 -7.87 -20.19 4.66
N ALA A 27 -6.61 -20.29 4.22
CA ALA A 27 -5.54 -19.38 4.62
C ALA A 27 -5.58 -18.03 3.88
N LEU A 28 -5.95 -18.00 2.60
CA LEU A 28 -6.00 -16.77 1.81
C LEU A 28 -6.92 -15.68 2.40
N PRO A 29 -8.18 -15.94 2.78
CA PRO A 29 -9.04 -14.90 3.34
C PRO A 29 -8.50 -14.36 4.67
N ALA A 30 -7.92 -15.20 5.52
CA ALA A 30 -7.30 -14.77 6.77
C ALA A 30 -6.04 -13.92 6.54
N TYR A 31 -5.22 -14.27 5.55
CA TYR A 31 -4.03 -13.49 5.18
C TYR A 31 -4.41 -12.11 4.62
N GLN A 32 -5.49 -12.03 3.84
CA GLN A 32 -6.03 -10.77 3.34
C GLN A 32 -6.54 -9.87 4.48
N ASP A 33 -7.28 -10.41 5.46
CA ASP A 33 -7.71 -9.61 6.64
C ASP A 33 -6.50 -9.15 7.47
N TYR A 34 -5.51 -10.02 7.68
CA TYR A 34 -4.30 -9.66 8.43
C TYR A 34 -3.51 -8.54 7.76
N THR A 35 -3.30 -8.63 6.44
CA THR A 35 -2.61 -7.58 5.67
C THR A 35 -3.39 -6.27 5.64
N ALA A 36 -4.72 -6.33 5.51
CA ALA A 36 -5.56 -5.14 5.61
C ALA A 36 -5.47 -4.49 7.00
N ARG A 37 -5.52 -5.26 8.08
CA ARG A 37 -5.36 -4.75 9.46
C ARG A 37 -3.99 -4.15 9.69
N ALA A 38 -2.93 -4.77 9.16
CA ALA A 38 -1.58 -4.23 9.23
C ALA A 38 -1.49 -2.86 8.53
N GLN A 39 -2.04 -2.74 7.33
CA GLN A 39 -2.11 -1.47 6.59
C GLN A 39 -2.91 -0.39 7.34
N VAL A 40 -4.04 -0.75 7.95
CA VAL A 40 -4.83 0.17 8.78
C VAL A 40 -4.04 0.62 10.00
N SER A 41 -3.30 -0.29 10.63
CA SER A 41 -2.47 0.02 11.81
C SER A 41 -1.34 0.99 11.45
N GLU A 42 -0.66 0.77 10.32
CA GLU A 42 0.33 1.73 9.80
C GLU A 42 -0.29 3.08 9.47
N ALA A 43 -1.47 3.10 8.85
CA ALA A 43 -2.18 4.34 8.53
C ALA A 43 -2.55 5.13 9.79
N ILE A 44 -2.99 4.43 10.86
CA ILE A 44 -3.27 5.06 12.16
C ILE A 44 -1.99 5.67 12.72
N LEU A 45 -0.89 4.91 12.80
CA LEU A 45 0.39 5.40 13.31
C LEU A 45 0.89 6.64 12.56
N LEU A 46 0.76 6.64 11.23
CA LEU A 46 1.10 7.80 10.40
C LEU A 46 0.23 9.02 10.73
N ALA A 47 -1.07 8.82 10.94
CA ALA A 47 -2.00 9.88 11.32
C ALA A 47 -1.72 10.42 12.73
N GLU A 48 -1.29 9.57 13.67
CA GLU A 48 -0.90 10.01 15.02
C GLU A 48 0.28 10.98 14.99
N GLY A 49 1.26 10.74 14.11
CA GLY A 49 2.39 11.66 13.91
C GLY A 49 1.97 13.07 13.46
N GLN A 50 0.78 13.22 12.87
CA GLN A 50 0.25 14.52 12.44
C GLN A 50 -0.58 15.23 13.52
N LYS A 51 -0.98 14.55 14.61
CA LYS A 51 -1.76 15.14 15.71
C LYS A 51 -1.03 16.33 16.36
N SER A 52 0.31 16.25 16.48
CA SER A 52 1.12 17.33 17.06
C SER A 52 1.00 18.63 16.27
N ALA A 53 1.21 18.57 14.95
CA ALA A 53 1.14 19.72 14.07
C ALA A 53 -0.29 20.30 13.98
N VAL A 54 -1.30 19.43 13.96
CA VAL A 54 -2.71 19.85 14.00
C VAL A 54 -3.06 20.56 15.30
N THR A 55 -2.54 20.09 16.43
CA THR A 55 -2.74 20.70 17.75
C THR A 55 -2.02 22.03 17.87
N GLU A 56 -0.78 22.12 17.37
CA GLU A 56 -0.01 23.35 17.33
C GLU A 56 -0.72 24.43 16.49
N TYR A 57 -1.28 24.04 15.33
CA TYR A 57 -2.11 24.95 14.54
C TYR A 57 -3.31 25.48 15.32
N TYR A 58 -3.99 24.61 16.07
CA TYR A 58 -5.13 25.01 16.89
C TYR A 58 -4.72 25.97 18.02
N LEU A 59 -3.61 25.69 18.70
CA LEU A 59 -3.06 26.56 19.75
C LEU A 59 -2.72 27.96 19.21
N ASN A 60 -2.14 28.03 18.01
CA ASN A 60 -1.72 29.29 17.40
C ASN A 60 -2.88 30.09 16.77
N ASN A 61 -3.89 29.42 16.22
CA ASN A 61 -4.94 30.08 15.42
C ASN A 61 -6.33 30.03 16.08
N GLY A 62 -6.49 29.32 17.20
CA GLY A 62 -7.77 29.12 17.89
C GLY A 62 -8.82 28.35 17.08
N LYS A 63 -8.43 27.71 15.99
CA LYS A 63 -9.31 27.00 15.05
C LYS A 63 -8.61 25.76 14.52
N TRP A 64 -9.37 24.69 14.27
CA TRP A 64 -8.81 23.48 13.69
C TRP A 64 -8.41 23.71 12.22
N PRO A 65 -7.28 23.15 11.76
CA PRO A 65 -6.85 23.27 10.37
C PRO A 65 -7.86 22.57 9.45
N LYS A 66 -8.16 23.21 8.33
CA LYS A 66 -9.15 22.71 7.35
C LYS A 66 -8.60 21.58 6.48
N ASP A 67 -7.27 21.53 6.33
CA ASP A 67 -6.55 20.59 5.49
C ASP A 67 -5.11 20.41 5.98
N ASN A 68 -4.42 19.42 5.39
CA ASN A 68 -3.02 19.11 5.69
C ASN A 68 -2.09 20.29 5.40
N ALA A 69 -2.41 21.09 4.38
CA ALA A 69 -1.64 22.28 4.01
C ALA A 69 -1.68 23.35 5.12
N SER A 70 -2.86 23.59 5.70
CA SER A 70 -3.04 24.51 6.83
C SER A 70 -2.31 23.99 8.07
N ALA A 71 -2.34 22.67 8.32
CA ALA A 71 -1.64 22.05 9.44
C ALA A 71 -0.12 21.92 9.24
N GLY A 72 0.44 22.31 8.07
CA GLY A 72 1.86 22.18 7.79
C GLY A 72 2.36 20.74 7.65
N VAL A 73 1.47 19.79 7.38
CA VAL A 73 1.81 18.36 7.31
C VAL A 73 1.76 17.83 5.88
N ALA A 74 2.58 16.84 5.57
CA ALA A 74 2.60 16.21 4.26
C ALA A 74 1.23 15.60 3.91
N SER A 75 0.83 15.76 2.65
CA SER A 75 -0.35 15.06 2.13
C SER A 75 -0.05 13.56 2.06
N PRO A 76 -1.01 12.69 2.43
CA PRO A 76 -0.81 11.26 2.31
C PRO A 76 -0.49 10.90 0.84
N PRO A 77 0.35 9.87 0.61
CA PRO A 77 0.63 9.42 -0.75
C PRO A 77 -0.70 9.11 -1.45
N PRO A 78 -0.83 9.41 -2.76
CA PRO A 78 -2.07 9.19 -3.49
C PRO A 78 -2.39 7.69 -3.53
N THR A 79 -3.33 7.26 -2.69
CA THR A 79 -3.74 5.85 -2.53
C THR A 79 -4.75 5.38 -3.57
N SER A 80 -5.34 6.28 -4.36
CA SER A 80 -6.23 5.94 -5.48
C SER A 80 -5.55 6.23 -6.81
N LYS A 81 -5.73 5.34 -7.79
CA LYS A 81 -5.23 5.52 -9.17
C LYS A 81 -5.67 6.87 -9.76
N ALA A 82 -6.86 7.35 -9.40
CA ALA A 82 -7.36 8.68 -9.77
C ALA A 82 -6.51 9.82 -9.18
N ASN A 83 -6.11 9.73 -7.92
CA ASN A 83 -5.24 10.71 -7.27
C ASN A 83 -3.81 10.64 -7.82
N MET A 84 -3.31 9.46 -8.18
CA MET A 84 -2.00 9.31 -8.85
C MET A 84 -1.99 9.99 -10.22
N LEU A 85 -3.03 9.78 -11.03
CA LEU A 85 -3.16 10.42 -12.34
C LEU A 85 -3.29 11.95 -12.22
N LYS A 86 -3.98 12.44 -11.19
CA LYS A 86 -4.10 13.87 -10.91
C LYS A 86 -2.76 14.47 -10.49
N ALA A 87 -2.00 13.78 -9.63
CA ALA A 87 -0.66 14.19 -9.21
C ALA A 87 0.37 14.15 -10.35
N LEU A 88 0.31 13.15 -11.22
CA LEU A 88 1.15 13.08 -12.42
C LEU A 88 0.80 14.19 -13.41
N ARG A 89 -0.50 14.45 -13.63
CA ARG A 89 -0.96 15.54 -14.51
C ARG A 89 -0.52 16.91 -14.00
N SER A 90 -0.62 17.18 -12.70
CA SER A 90 -0.15 18.45 -12.13
C SER A 90 1.37 18.60 -12.25
N LYS A 91 2.13 17.52 -12.06
CA LYS A 91 3.59 17.52 -12.19
C LYS A 91 4.06 17.67 -13.64
N THR A 92 3.33 17.09 -14.59
CA THR A 92 3.53 17.30 -16.04
C THR A 92 3.14 18.71 -16.47
N ALA A 93 2.09 19.30 -15.89
CA ALA A 93 1.66 20.66 -16.23
C ALA A 93 2.65 21.75 -15.78
N SER A 94 3.41 21.50 -14.70
CA SER A 94 4.45 22.41 -14.21
C SER A 94 5.78 22.30 -14.95
N LEU A 95 6.01 21.22 -15.70
CA LEU A 95 7.27 21.01 -16.41
C LEU A 95 7.14 21.51 -17.85
N PRO A 96 7.99 22.43 -18.31
CA PRO A 96 7.98 22.84 -19.70
C PRO A 96 8.28 21.62 -20.59
N PRO A 97 7.71 21.55 -21.81
CA PRO A 97 7.95 20.44 -22.72
C PRO A 97 9.45 20.18 -22.89
N LYS A 98 9.84 18.91 -23.09
CA LYS A 98 11.25 18.48 -23.10
C LYS A 98 12.13 19.22 -24.13
N TRP A 99 11.51 19.82 -25.15
CA TRP A 99 12.15 20.63 -26.19
C TRP A 99 12.32 22.12 -25.81
N LEU A 100 11.82 22.53 -24.64
CA LEU A 100 11.92 23.88 -24.09
C LEU A 100 12.85 23.92 -22.86
N GLN A 101 13.43 22.79 -22.46
CA GLN A 101 14.38 22.69 -21.34
C GLN A 101 15.80 22.84 -21.90
N PRO A 102 16.66 23.72 -21.35
CA PRO A 102 18.05 23.81 -21.77
C PRO A 102 18.75 22.47 -21.50
N ALA A 103 19.61 22.06 -22.44
CA ALA A 103 20.36 20.81 -22.39
C ALA A 103 21.32 20.73 -21.20
#